data_AF-A0A849TUI5-F1
#
_entry.id   AF-A0A849TUI5-F1
#
_cell.length_a   1.000
_cell.length_b   1.000
_cell.length_c   1.000
_cell.angle_alpha   90.00
_cell.angle_beta   90.00
_cell.angle_gamma   90.00
#
_symmetry.space_group_name_H-M   'P 1'
#
loop_
_entity.id
_entity.type
_entity.pdbx_description
1 polymer ?
#
loop_
_entity_poly.entity_id
_entity_poly.type
_entity_poly.pdbx_seq_one_letter_code
_entity_poly.pdbx_strand_id
1 'polypeptide(L)'
;MTDHKALPVAGYTTQSQSNVDLANELKQAEERYLRLLDKITDTRRSEDAGKPEADQRSAFDCRCLSLARTKMQEANMWAVRAIFRPQRIGLPEDD
;
A
#
# COMPACT_ATOMS: atom_id res chain seq x y z
N MET A 1 -10.24 22.98 -15.48
CA MET A 1 -9.83 21.62 -15.12
C MET A 1 -8.43 21.43 -15.63
N THR A 2 -7.46 21.15 -14.75
CA THR A 2 -6.11 20.75 -15.15
C THR A 2 -6.16 19.27 -15.55
N ASP A 3 -6.00 18.98 -16.84
CA ASP A 3 -5.88 17.61 -17.34
C ASP A 3 -4.48 17.09 -17.04
N HIS A 4 -4.39 16.01 -16.25
CA HIS A 4 -3.12 15.38 -15.94
C HIS A 4 -2.70 14.47 -17.08
N LYS A 5 -1.62 14.83 -17.78
CA LYS A 5 -0.99 13.96 -18.77
C LYS A 5 -0.72 12.60 -18.14
N ALA A 6 -1.23 11.54 -18.76
CA ALA A 6 -1.01 10.17 -18.29
C ALA A 6 0.50 9.91 -18.11
N LEU A 7 0.86 9.13 -17.10
CA LEU A 7 2.21 8.61 -16.96
C LEU A 7 2.61 7.89 -18.26
N PRO A 8 3.89 7.90 -18.65
CA PRO A 8 4.38 7.22 -19.85
C PRO A 8 4.42 5.69 -19.65
N VAL A 9 3.28 5.12 -19.26
CA VAL A 9 3.07 3.70 -18.94
C VAL A 9 1.85 3.24 -19.72
N ALA A 10 2.02 2.22 -20.56
CA ALA A 10 0.95 1.70 -21.39
C ALA A 10 -0.24 1.22 -20.54
N GLY A 11 -1.46 1.51 -20.99
CA GLY A 11 -2.70 1.17 -20.29
C GLY A 11 -3.16 2.19 -19.24
N TYR A 12 -2.32 3.15 -18.82
CA TYR A 12 -2.75 4.28 -18.00
C TYR A 12 -3.34 5.39 -18.89
N THR A 13 -4.53 5.84 -18.53
CA THR A 13 -5.22 6.94 -19.22
C THR A 13 -5.07 8.24 -18.45
N THR A 14 -5.31 9.36 -19.13
CA THR A 14 -5.50 10.67 -18.48
C THR A 14 -6.58 10.54 -17.41
N GLN A 15 -6.34 11.13 -16.24
CA GLN A 15 -7.29 11.14 -15.13
C GLN A 15 -7.72 12.57 -14.83
N SER A 16 -8.94 12.73 -14.34
CA SER A 16 -9.38 14.00 -13.77
C SER A 16 -8.56 14.33 -12.51
N GLN A 17 -8.41 15.62 -12.22
CA GLN A 17 -7.81 16.09 -10.97
C GLN A 17 -8.45 15.44 -9.74
N SER A 18 -9.78 15.34 -9.70
CA SER A 18 -10.51 14.72 -8.58
C SER A 18 -10.12 13.26 -8.34
N ASN A 19 -9.86 12.50 -9.40
CA ASN A 19 -9.45 11.10 -9.29
C ASN A 19 -8.01 11.00 -8.76
N VAL A 20 -7.13 11.89 -9.21
CA VAL A 20 -5.76 11.98 -8.72
C VAL A 20 -5.74 12.35 -7.24
N ASP A 21 -6.56 13.31 -6.82
CA ASP A 21 -6.67 13.75 -5.43
C ASP A 21 -7.16 12.60 -4.54
N LEU A 22 -8.21 11.88 -4.94
CA LEU A 22 -8.72 10.73 -4.20
C LEU A 22 -7.68 9.61 -4.08
N ALA A 23 -6.91 9.35 -5.14
CA ALA A 23 -5.82 8.38 -5.07
C ALA A 23 -4.71 8.82 -4.12
N ASN A 24 -4.38 10.11 -4.08
CA ASN A 24 -3.42 10.65 -3.12
C ASN A 24 -3.92 10.55 -1.68
N GLU A 25 -5.21 10.80 -1.44
CA GLU A 25 -5.82 10.59 -0.12
C GLU A 25 -5.68 9.13 0.35
N LEU A 26 -5.94 8.16 -0.53
CA LEU A 26 -5.73 6.74 -0.27
C LEU A 26 -4.26 6.43 0.08
N LYS A 27 -3.30 6.98 -0.66
CA LYS A 27 -1.86 6.81 -0.35
C LYS A 27 -1.49 7.39 1.01
N GLN A 28 -2.04 8.54 1.38
CA GLN A 28 -1.81 9.10 2.70
C GLN A 28 -2.45 8.25 3.81
N ALA A 29 -3.63 7.67 3.58
CA ALA A 29 -4.27 6.77 4.54
C ALA A 29 -3.47 5.48 4.75
N GLU A 30 -2.97 4.86 3.66
CA GLU A 30 -2.06 3.72 3.69
C GLU A 30 -0.82 4.02 4.54
N GLU A 31 -0.11 5.11 4.25
CA GLU A 31 1.10 5.50 4.98
C GLU A 31 0.83 5.70 6.48
N ARG A 32 -0.28 6.34 6.84
CA ARG A 32 -0.67 6.50 8.25
C ARG A 32 -0.88 5.16 8.94
N TYR A 33 -1.53 4.20 8.27
CA TYR A 33 -1.75 2.87 8.82
C TYR A 33 -0.44 2.08 8.94
N LEU A 34 0.44 2.12 7.93
CA LEU A 34 1.74 1.46 7.96
C LEU A 34 2.60 1.95 9.13
N ARG A 35 2.60 3.26 9.41
CA ARG A 35 3.28 3.82 10.59
C ARG A 35 2.71 3.33 11.92
N LEU A 36 1.42 2.97 11.99
CA LEU A 36 0.87 2.33 13.19
C LEU A 36 1.44 0.92 13.35
N LEU A 37 1.62 0.17 12.26
CA LEU A 37 2.25 -1.15 12.28
C LEU A 37 3.74 -1.07 12.64
N ASP A 38 4.44 -0.04 12.18
CA ASP A 38 5.83 0.23 12.56
C ASP A 38 5.93 0.48 14.07
N LYS A 39 5.03 1.31 14.64
CA LYS A 39 4.96 1.51 16.09
C LYS A 39 4.74 0.22 16.87
N ILE A 40 3.86 -0.67 16.41
CA ILE A 40 3.67 -1.99 17.04
C ILE A 40 4.97 -2.82 17.00
N THR A 41 5.67 -2.77 15.86
CA THR A 41 6.96 -3.46 15.69
C THR A 41 8.02 -2.92 16.66
N ASP A 42 8.10 -1.60 16.82
CA ASP A 42 9.06 -0.95 17.71
C ASP A 42 8.74 -1.20 19.18
N THR A 43 7.46 -1.16 19.58
CA THR A 43 7.02 -1.56 20.92
C THR A 43 7.39 -3.00 21.23
N ARG A 44 7.16 -3.92 20.30
CA ARG A 44 7.60 -5.31 20.45
C ARG A 44 9.12 -5.40 20.68
N ARG A 45 9.90 -4.70 19.86
CA ARG A 45 11.37 -4.74 19.94
C ARG A 45 11.89 -4.16 21.25
N SER A 46 11.25 -3.11 21.77
CA SER A 46 11.64 -2.51 23.05
C SER A 46 11.27 -3.41 24.24
N GLU A 47 10.13 -4.11 24.19
CA GLU A 47 9.74 -5.09 25.22
C GLU A 47 10.68 -6.30 25.29
N ASP A 48 11.19 -6.73 24.14
CA ASP A 48 12.11 -7.86 24.02
C ASP A 48 13.60 -7.46 24.19
N ALA A 49 13.89 -6.16 24.31
CA ALA A 49 15.26 -5.66 24.39
C ALA A 49 16.01 -6.21 25.62
N GLY A 50 17.18 -6.81 25.40
CA GLY A 50 18.01 -7.39 26.44
C GLY A 50 17.58 -8.76 26.94
N LYS A 51 16.51 -9.36 26.38
CA LYS A 51 16.08 -10.72 26.70
C LYS A 51 16.76 -11.74 25.75
N PRO A 52 17.20 -12.91 26.26
CA PRO A 52 17.60 -14.03 25.42
C PRO A 52 16.48 -14.41 24.44
N GLU A 53 16.82 -14.88 23.24
CA GLU A 53 15.83 -15.22 22.19
C GLU A 53 14.78 -16.23 22.66
N ALA A 54 15.17 -17.20 23.49
CA ALA A 54 14.28 -18.19 24.09
C ALA A 54 13.23 -17.58 25.05
N ASP A 55 13.51 -16.40 25.60
CA ASP A 55 12.66 -15.69 26.57
C ASP A 55 11.88 -14.53 25.93
N GLN A 56 12.05 -14.28 24.63
CA GLN A 56 11.27 -13.30 23.88
C GLN A 56 9.82 -13.80 23.78
N ARG A 57 8.97 -13.29 24.68
CA ARG A 57 7.52 -13.46 24.63
C ARG A 57 6.89 -12.12 24.31
N SER A 58 7.05 -11.67 23.07
CA SER A 58 6.34 -10.48 22.63
C SER A 58 4.84 -10.68 22.81
N ALA A 59 4.15 -9.68 23.37
CA ALA A 59 2.71 -9.68 23.49
C ALA A 59 1.99 -9.70 22.13
N PHE A 60 2.71 -9.41 21.04
CA PHE A 60 2.17 -9.27 19.70
C PHE A 60 2.61 -10.39 18.76
N ASP A 61 1.65 -10.98 18.06
CA ASP A 61 1.89 -12.00 17.04
C ASP A 61 2.50 -11.37 15.77
N CYS A 62 3.74 -11.74 15.48
CA CYS A 62 4.50 -11.26 14.32
C CYS A 62 3.88 -11.67 12.98
N ARG A 63 3.33 -12.89 12.89
CA ARG A 63 2.67 -13.37 11.68
C ARG A 63 1.43 -12.54 11.39
N CYS A 64 0.65 -12.24 12.42
CA CYS A 64 -0.52 -11.36 12.28
C CYS A 64 -0.12 -9.95 11.81
N LEU A 65 0.96 -9.38 12.35
CA LEU A 65 1.46 -8.06 11.94
C LEU A 65 1.95 -8.03 10.48
N SER A 66 2.70 -9.05 10.06
CA SER A 66 3.11 -9.22 8.66
C SER A 66 1.91 -9.32 7.74
N LEU A 67 0.90 -10.11 8.11
CA LEU A 67 -0.31 -10.27 7.31
C LEU A 67 -1.10 -8.95 7.20
N ALA A 68 -1.23 -8.19 8.29
CA ALA A 68 -1.88 -6.89 8.28
C ALA A 68 -1.19 -5.91 7.32
N ARG A 69 0.15 -5.86 7.32
CA ARG A 69 0.93 -5.02 6.40
C ARG A 69 0.67 -5.39 4.94
N THR A 70 0.79 -6.68 4.61
CA THR A 70 0.53 -7.18 3.25
C THR A 70 -0.89 -6.87 2.79
N LYS A 71 -1.89 -7.10 3.65
CA LYS A 71 -3.31 -6.89 3.31
C LYS A 71 -3.66 -5.42 3.15
N MET A 72 -3.06 -4.53 3.92
CA MET A 72 -3.24 -3.09 3.73
C MET A 72 -2.68 -2.64 2.37
N GLN A 73 -1.47 -3.07 2.01
CA GLN A 73 -0.85 -2.74 0.72
C GLN A 73 -1.67 -3.28 -0.46
N GLU A 74 -2.13 -4.52 -0.35
CA GLU A 74 -3.00 -5.15 -1.35
C GLU A 74 -4.33 -4.39 -1.50
N ALA A 75 -5.00 -4.09 -0.39
CA ALA A 75 -6.26 -3.34 -0.39
C ALA A 75 -6.08 -1.95 -1.03
N ASN A 76 -5.00 -1.24 -0.69
CA ASN A 76 -4.77 0.10 -1.23
C ASN A 76 -4.46 0.05 -2.74
N MET A 77 -3.68 -0.93 -3.19
CA MET A 77 -3.41 -1.14 -4.62
C MET A 77 -4.72 -1.38 -5.40
N TRP A 78 -5.62 -2.23 -4.89
CA TRP A 78 -6.91 -2.49 -5.53
C TRP A 78 -7.82 -1.26 -5.55
N ALA A 79 -7.83 -0.48 -4.47
CA ALA A 79 -8.60 0.78 -4.41
C ALA A 79 -8.10 1.81 -5.43
N VAL A 80 -6.78 2.01 -5.53
CA VAL A 80 -6.18 2.88 -6.56
C VAL A 80 -6.51 2.37 -7.96
N ARG A 81 -6.43 1.05 -8.19
CA ARG A 81 -6.80 0.47 -9.49
C ARG A 81 -8.27 0.73 -9.85
N ALA A 82 -9.19 0.71 -8.88
CA ALA A 82 -10.60 1.01 -9.10
C ALA A 82 -10.83 2.47 -9.56
N ILE A 83 -9.98 3.41 -9.13
CA ILE A 83 -10.00 4.80 -9.58
C ILE A 83 -9.44 4.90 -11.01
N PHE A 84 -8.22 4.39 -11.22
CA PHE A 84 -7.50 4.59 -12.47
C PHE A 84 -8.02 3.75 -13.64
N ARG A 85 -8.68 2.62 -13.37
CA ARG A 85 -9.29 1.72 -14.38
C ARG A 85 -8.39 1.50 -15.60
N PRO A 86 -7.16 0.99 -15.41
CA PRO A 86 -6.21 0.82 -16.51
C PRO A 86 -6.77 -0.14 -17.56
N GLN A 87 -6.54 0.18 -18.83
CA GLN A 87 -7.05 -0.57 -19.97
C GLN A 87 -6.05 -1.66 -20.41
N ARG A 88 -6.56 -2.68 -21.10
CA ARG A 88 -5.70 -3.65 -21.79
C ARG A 88 -4.98 -2.94 -22.93
N ILE A 89 -3.75 -3.36 -23.18
CA ILE A 89 -2.95 -2.89 -24.31
C ILE A 89 -3.08 -3.89 -25.45
N GLY A 90 -3.08 -3.42 -26.70
CA GLY A 90 -2.94 -4.29 -27.85
C GLY A 90 -1.50 -4.80 -27.94
N LEU A 91 -1.34 -6.05 -28.34
CA LEU A 91 -0.04 -6.66 -28.57
C LEU A 91 0.22 -6.81 -30.07
N PRO A 92 1.49 -6.82 -30.52
CA PRO A 92 1.83 -7.02 -31.93
C PRO A 92 1.27 -8.32 -32.55
N GLU A 93 0.98 -9.31 -31.73
CA GLU A 93 0.42 -10.62 -32.11
C GLU A 93 -1.11 -10.68 -32.18
N ASP A 94 -1.84 -9.59 -31.92
CA ASP A 94 -3.32 -9.55 -31.97
C ASP A 94 -3.89 -9.37 -33.40
N ASP A 95 -3.03 -9.23 -34.43
CA ASP A 95 -3.38 -9.06 -35.86
C ASP A 95 -3.35 -10.38 -36.68
#